data_AF-A0A6A0ILK2-F1
#
_entry.id   AF-A0A6A0ILK2-F1
#
_cell.length_a   1.000
_cell.length_b   1.000
_cell.length_c   1.000
_cell.angle_alpha   90.00
_cell.angle_beta   90.00
_cell.angle_gamma   90.00
#
_symmetry.space_group_name_H-M   'P 1'
#
loop_
_entity.id
_entity.type
_entity.pdbx_description
1 polymer ?
#
loop_
_entity_poly.entity_id
_entity_poly.type
_entity_poly.pdbx_seq_one_letter_code
_entity_poly.pdbx_strand_id
1 'polypeptide(L)'
;PPAEPAAAKPAAAAAPMPAAAPAPKAPAPTDASAHPVVAALAAAVPGSVTKATEFVGEVTVEIERDQLLEACRHLRDGERFDYLVDLFSVDWKDRSPRFDVVYLLHSFPRKNERIRLKVKVDDTAGCPSVTGIWETANWMEREVWDLMGIPFPGHPDLRRILTWDGFQGHPLRKDFPVEGIDTGAAIYPDRFPEGGGPSPGDKNRKVIG
;
A
#
# COMPACT_ATOMS: atom_id res chain seq x y z
N PRO A 1 33.59 -54.33 -40.81
CA PRO A 1 32.62 -53.33 -41.33
C PRO A 1 31.51 -53.07 -40.30
N PRO A 2 31.40 -51.83 -39.78
CA PRO A 2 30.37 -51.49 -38.80
C PRO A 2 28.99 -51.47 -39.46
N ALA A 3 28.01 -52.12 -38.84
CA ALA A 3 26.62 -52.07 -39.25
C ALA A 3 26.01 -50.71 -38.86
N GLU A 4 25.43 -50.04 -39.85
CA GLU A 4 24.73 -48.76 -39.77
C GLU A 4 23.56 -48.81 -38.76
N PRO A 5 23.36 -47.77 -37.91
CA PRO A 5 22.23 -47.75 -36.99
C PRO A 5 20.92 -47.51 -37.74
N ALA A 6 19.93 -48.36 -37.46
CA ALA A 6 18.59 -48.29 -38.03
C ALA A 6 17.89 -46.95 -37.70
N ALA A 7 17.36 -46.30 -38.73
CA ALA A 7 16.64 -45.04 -38.64
C ALA A 7 15.38 -45.14 -37.76
N ALA A 8 15.25 -44.23 -36.79
CA ALA A 8 14.05 -44.07 -35.97
C ALA A 8 12.89 -43.50 -36.82
N LYS A 9 11.70 -44.11 -36.70
CA LYS A 9 10.46 -43.60 -37.30
C LYS A 9 10.14 -42.20 -36.74
N PRO A 10 9.68 -41.25 -37.58
CA PRO A 10 9.22 -39.95 -37.07
C PRO A 10 7.91 -40.12 -36.29
N ALA A 11 7.85 -39.50 -35.11
CA ALA A 11 6.65 -39.40 -34.30
C ALA A 11 5.58 -38.58 -35.04
N ALA A 12 4.34 -39.06 -35.05
CA ALA A 12 3.22 -38.33 -35.63
C ALA A 12 3.01 -37.00 -34.90
N ALA A 13 2.90 -35.91 -35.64
CA ALA A 13 2.59 -34.60 -35.10
C ALA A 13 1.21 -34.61 -34.41
N ALA A 14 1.17 -34.21 -33.14
CA ALA A 14 -0.08 -34.02 -32.41
C ALA A 14 -0.91 -32.91 -33.09
N ALA A 15 -2.20 -33.18 -33.31
CA ALA A 15 -3.13 -32.19 -33.84
C ALA A 15 -3.18 -30.95 -32.92
N PRO A 16 -3.26 -29.73 -33.46
CA PRO A 16 -3.32 -28.53 -32.64
C PRO A 16 -4.59 -28.53 -31.78
N MET A 17 -4.42 -28.27 -30.48
CA MET A 17 -5.54 -28.09 -29.56
C MET A 17 -6.44 -26.94 -30.06
N PRO A 18 -7.77 -27.07 -29.97
CA PRO A 18 -8.67 -25.99 -30.36
C PRO A 18 -8.36 -24.73 -29.53
N ALA A 19 -8.35 -23.58 -30.20
CA ALA A 19 -8.08 -22.29 -29.57
C ALA A 19 -9.03 -22.09 -28.38
N ALA A 20 -8.45 -21.78 -27.22
CA ALA A 20 -9.21 -21.49 -26.01
C ALA A 20 -10.21 -20.35 -26.29
N ALA A 21 -11.45 -20.52 -25.82
CA ALA A 21 -12.45 -19.48 -25.87
C ALA A 21 -11.89 -18.18 -25.25
N PRO A 22 -12.23 -16.99 -25.80
CA PRO A 22 -11.72 -15.73 -25.29
C PRO A 22 -12.07 -15.60 -23.81
N ALA A 23 -11.06 -15.32 -22.98
CA ALA A 23 -11.25 -15.12 -21.55
C ALA A 23 -12.32 -14.03 -21.33
N PRO A 24 -13.21 -14.18 -20.33
CA PRO A 24 -14.20 -13.17 -20.02
C PRO A 24 -13.50 -11.83 -19.76
N LYS A 25 -13.99 -10.77 -20.39
CA LYS A 25 -13.44 -9.42 -20.24
C LYS A 25 -13.48 -9.07 -18.74
N ALA A 26 -12.33 -8.74 -18.17
CA ALA A 26 -12.25 -8.31 -16.78
C ALA A 26 -13.24 -7.14 -16.55
N PRO A 27 -13.91 -7.07 -15.38
CA PRO A 27 -14.75 -5.93 -15.06
C PRO A 27 -13.90 -4.65 -15.18
N ALA A 28 -14.53 -3.56 -15.58
CA ALA A 28 -13.89 -2.24 -15.65
C ALA A 28 -14.49 -1.35 -14.54
N PRO A 29 -13.70 -0.43 -13.95
CA PRO A 29 -14.24 0.55 -13.02
C PRO A 29 -15.31 1.42 -13.68
N THR A 30 -16.38 1.69 -12.95
CA THR A 30 -17.46 2.60 -13.36
C THR A 30 -17.45 3.87 -12.53
N ASP A 31 -18.11 4.93 -13.00
CA ASP A 31 -18.31 6.15 -12.21
C ASP A 31 -19.20 5.87 -10.99
N ALA A 32 -18.83 6.41 -9.84
CA ALA A 32 -19.57 6.26 -8.58
C ALA A 32 -20.08 7.59 -8.01
N SER A 33 -20.12 8.65 -8.83
CA SER A 33 -20.50 9.98 -8.38
C SER A 33 -21.94 10.05 -7.86
N ALA A 34 -22.81 9.15 -8.31
CA ALA A 34 -24.20 9.03 -7.85
C ALA A 34 -24.37 8.18 -6.57
N HIS A 35 -23.29 7.59 -6.04
CA HIS A 35 -23.36 6.77 -4.83
C HIS A 35 -23.81 7.63 -3.62
N PRO A 36 -24.74 7.18 -2.77
CA PRO A 36 -25.34 8.04 -1.73
C PRO A 36 -24.33 8.73 -0.81
N VAL A 37 -23.31 8.00 -0.35
CA VAL A 37 -22.23 8.55 0.50
C VAL A 37 -21.39 9.59 -0.26
N VAL A 38 -21.14 9.36 -1.55
CA VAL A 38 -20.33 10.27 -2.38
C VAL A 38 -21.10 11.57 -2.62
N ALA A 39 -22.39 11.45 -2.95
CA ALA A 39 -23.27 12.59 -3.14
C ALA A 39 -23.44 13.42 -1.85
N ALA A 40 -23.62 12.75 -0.71
CA ALA A 40 -23.70 13.41 0.60
C ALA A 40 -22.40 14.15 0.95
N LEU A 41 -21.25 13.49 0.76
CA LEU A 41 -19.94 14.09 0.99
C LEU A 41 -19.69 15.31 0.10
N ALA A 42 -19.98 15.20 -1.21
CA ALA A 42 -19.81 16.31 -2.15
C ALA A 42 -20.73 17.50 -1.84
N ALA A 43 -21.93 17.24 -1.31
CA ALA A 43 -22.86 18.28 -0.87
C ALA A 43 -22.43 18.95 0.44
N ALA A 44 -21.92 18.17 1.40
CA ALA A 44 -21.51 18.66 2.71
C ALA A 44 -20.17 19.42 2.67
N VAL A 45 -19.24 18.96 1.83
CA VAL A 45 -17.91 19.59 1.67
C VAL A 45 -17.67 19.86 0.18
N PRO A 46 -18.19 20.98 -0.36
CA PRO A 46 -18.05 21.31 -1.77
C PRO A 46 -16.59 21.39 -2.21
N GLY A 47 -16.26 20.76 -3.35
CA GLY A 47 -14.89 20.71 -3.88
C GLY A 47 -13.99 19.68 -3.21
N SER A 48 -14.49 18.87 -2.27
CA SER A 48 -13.71 17.77 -1.66
C SER A 48 -13.52 16.58 -2.59
N VAL A 49 -14.52 16.20 -3.38
CA VAL A 49 -14.47 15.00 -4.23
C VAL A 49 -13.94 15.36 -5.61
N THR A 50 -12.79 14.80 -5.99
CA THR A 50 -12.19 14.98 -7.33
C THR A 50 -12.63 13.91 -8.31
N LYS A 51 -12.84 12.69 -7.82
CA LYS A 51 -13.25 11.54 -8.62
C LYS A 51 -13.87 10.48 -7.71
N ALA A 52 -14.88 9.78 -8.22
CA ALA A 52 -15.45 8.62 -7.54
C ALA A 52 -15.56 7.46 -8.54
N THR A 53 -15.08 6.29 -8.14
CA THR A 53 -15.14 5.08 -8.97
C THR A 53 -15.62 3.89 -8.18
N GLU A 54 -16.41 3.05 -8.81
CA GLU A 54 -16.82 1.76 -8.27
C GLU A 54 -16.15 0.64 -9.06
N PHE A 55 -15.61 -0.34 -8.35
CA PHE A 55 -15.03 -1.52 -8.96
C PHE A 55 -15.33 -2.75 -8.11
N VAL A 56 -16.02 -3.74 -8.69
CA VAL A 56 -16.37 -5.00 -8.01
C VAL A 56 -17.10 -4.75 -6.67
N GLY A 57 -18.00 -3.76 -6.65
CA GLY A 57 -18.79 -3.39 -5.47
C GLY A 57 -18.02 -2.59 -4.41
N GLU A 58 -16.79 -2.16 -4.69
CA GLU A 58 -16.04 -1.26 -3.82
C GLU A 58 -16.01 0.16 -4.37
N VAL A 59 -16.46 1.12 -3.57
CA VAL A 59 -16.43 2.54 -3.89
C VAL A 59 -15.10 3.14 -3.43
N THR A 60 -14.39 3.79 -4.35
CA THR A 60 -13.19 4.59 -4.08
C THR A 60 -13.46 6.04 -4.41
N VAL A 61 -13.16 6.93 -3.47
CA VAL A 61 -13.34 8.38 -3.60
C VAL A 61 -11.97 9.04 -3.50
N GLU A 62 -11.58 9.75 -4.56
CA GLU A 62 -10.41 10.62 -4.55
C GLU A 62 -10.80 11.97 -3.95
N ILE A 63 -10.08 12.39 -2.90
CA ILE A 63 -10.37 13.58 -2.10
C ILE A 63 -9.27 14.62 -2.28
N GLU A 64 -9.66 15.89 -2.42
CA GLU A 64 -8.76 17.03 -2.40
C GLU A 64 -8.06 17.13 -1.03
N ARG A 65 -6.73 17.20 -1.04
CA ARG A 65 -5.90 17.17 0.18
C ARG A 65 -6.34 18.20 1.21
N ASP A 66 -6.61 19.42 0.77
CA ASP A 66 -6.93 20.54 1.65
C ASP A 66 -8.33 20.43 2.29
N GLN A 67 -9.20 19.59 1.72
CA GLN A 67 -10.53 19.29 2.25
C GLN A 67 -10.58 17.99 3.06
N LEU A 68 -9.44 17.28 3.20
CA LEU A 68 -9.39 15.96 3.81
C LEU A 68 -9.99 15.94 5.23
N LEU A 69 -9.59 16.87 6.09
CA LEU A 69 -10.04 16.87 7.49
C LEU A 69 -11.55 17.07 7.60
N GLU A 70 -12.11 18.01 6.85
CA GLU A 70 -13.56 18.25 6.83
C GLU A 70 -14.31 17.07 6.22
N ALA A 71 -13.80 16.48 5.14
CA ALA A 71 -14.37 15.28 4.54
C ALA A 71 -14.39 14.10 5.52
N CYS A 72 -13.28 13.86 6.21
CA CYS A 72 -13.16 12.81 7.22
C CYS A 72 -14.10 13.05 8.42
N ARG A 73 -14.23 14.30 8.90
CA ARG A 73 -15.19 14.66 9.96
C ARG A 73 -16.62 14.37 9.53
N HIS A 74 -17.00 14.78 8.33
CA HIS A 74 -18.33 14.51 7.79
C HIS A 74 -18.59 13.00 7.66
N LEU A 75 -17.62 12.23 7.17
CA LEU A 75 -17.76 10.79 7.03
C LEU A 75 -17.91 10.09 8.38
N ARG A 76 -17.15 10.50 9.41
CA ARG A 76 -17.28 9.94 10.76
C ARG A 76 -18.60 10.32 11.41
N ASP A 77 -18.92 11.61 11.43
CA ASP A 77 -20.02 12.14 12.26
C ASP A 77 -21.37 12.12 11.54
N GLY A 78 -21.39 12.44 10.24
CA GLY A 78 -22.59 12.48 9.40
C GLY A 78 -22.94 11.12 8.80
N GLU A 79 -21.96 10.49 8.14
CA GLU A 79 -22.16 9.21 7.45
C GLU A 79 -21.81 7.99 8.32
N ARG A 80 -21.44 8.18 9.59
CA ARG A 80 -21.22 7.09 10.56
C ARG A 80 -20.14 6.07 10.14
N PHE A 81 -19.08 6.52 9.47
CA PHE A 81 -17.86 5.73 9.28
C PHE A 81 -16.97 5.83 10.53
N ASP A 82 -17.40 5.14 11.58
CA ASP A 82 -16.81 5.16 12.91
C ASP A 82 -15.57 4.27 13.04
N TYR A 83 -15.30 3.41 12.06
CA TYR A 83 -14.17 2.49 12.08
C TYR A 83 -13.20 2.73 10.91
N LEU A 84 -12.01 3.24 11.22
CA LEU A 84 -10.86 3.27 10.30
C LEU A 84 -10.17 1.90 10.36
N VAL A 85 -10.39 1.10 9.32
CA VAL A 85 -9.86 -0.26 9.18
C VAL A 85 -8.34 -0.23 8.98
N ASP A 86 -7.89 0.63 8.08
CA ASP A 86 -6.49 0.72 7.68
C ASP A 86 -6.17 2.07 7.04
N LEU A 87 -4.91 2.49 7.13
CA LEU A 87 -4.36 3.67 6.50
C LEU A 87 -2.96 3.31 6.01
N PHE A 88 -2.80 3.32 4.69
CA PHE A 88 -1.54 2.98 4.03
C PHE A 88 -1.27 3.96 2.89
N SER A 89 -0.09 3.85 2.28
CA SER A 89 0.24 4.66 1.11
C SER A 89 0.75 3.85 -0.06
N VAL A 90 0.68 4.44 -1.25
CA VAL A 90 1.13 3.86 -2.50
C VAL A 90 2.07 4.85 -3.19
N ASP A 91 3.24 4.36 -3.60
CA ASP A 91 4.24 5.13 -4.35
C ASP A 91 4.06 4.95 -5.86
N TRP A 92 3.66 6.03 -6.54
CA TRP A 92 3.60 6.14 -8.00
C TRP A 92 4.77 6.97 -8.51
N LYS A 93 5.93 6.32 -8.65
CA LYS A 93 7.23 6.95 -8.99
C LYS A 93 7.17 7.95 -10.16
N ASP A 94 6.41 7.65 -11.21
CA ASP A 94 6.35 8.45 -12.44
C ASP A 94 5.18 9.45 -12.47
N ARG A 95 4.50 9.67 -11.35
CA ARG A 95 3.30 10.51 -11.24
C ARG A 95 3.57 11.73 -10.34
N SER A 96 2.88 12.84 -10.61
CA SER A 96 2.80 14.00 -9.71
C SER A 96 1.34 14.32 -9.39
N PRO A 97 0.93 14.38 -8.11
CA PRO A 97 1.70 14.04 -6.91
C PRO A 97 2.07 12.54 -6.83
N ARG A 98 3.25 12.26 -6.27
CA ARG A 98 3.88 10.92 -6.27
C ARG A 98 3.13 9.90 -5.43
N PHE A 99 2.65 10.28 -4.26
CA PHE A 99 2.07 9.34 -3.31
C PHE A 99 0.54 9.41 -3.32
N ASP A 100 -0.09 8.26 -3.11
CA ASP A 100 -1.47 8.18 -2.63
C ASP A 100 -1.45 7.79 -1.16
N VAL A 101 -2.18 8.50 -0.30
CA VAL A 101 -2.55 8.02 1.03
C VAL A 101 -3.98 7.49 0.94
N VAL A 102 -4.18 6.26 1.38
CA VAL A 102 -5.45 5.52 1.23
C VAL A 102 -6.00 5.20 2.61
N TYR A 103 -7.27 5.50 2.80
CA TYR A 103 -8.01 5.23 4.04
C TYR A 103 -9.09 4.19 3.74
N LEU A 104 -9.11 3.10 4.48
CA LEU A 104 -10.17 2.10 4.44
C LEU A 104 -11.15 2.37 5.58
N LEU A 105 -12.33 2.87 5.23
CA LEU A 105 -13.36 3.20 6.19
C LEU A 105 -14.47 2.14 6.18
N HIS A 106 -14.99 1.88 7.37
CA HIS A 106 -16.08 0.95 7.57
C HIS A 106 -17.15 1.56 8.48
N SER A 107 -18.40 1.26 8.16
CA SER A 107 -19.57 1.66 8.94
C SER A 107 -20.39 0.43 9.31
N PHE A 108 -20.36 0.05 10.58
CA PHE A 108 -21.23 -1.01 11.10
C PHE A 108 -22.71 -0.62 11.05
N PRO A 109 -23.12 0.61 11.45
CA PRO A 109 -24.53 1.00 11.44
C PRO A 109 -25.16 1.04 10.04
N ARG A 110 -24.35 1.24 9.00
CA ARG A 110 -24.80 1.28 7.60
C ARG A 110 -24.72 -0.08 6.92
N LYS A 111 -25.21 -1.13 7.58
CA LYS A 111 -25.23 -2.49 7.03
C LYS A 111 -23.83 -2.98 6.59
N ASN A 112 -22.80 -2.66 7.37
CA ASN A 112 -21.41 -3.05 7.11
C ASN A 112 -20.84 -2.50 5.78
N GLU A 113 -21.26 -1.28 5.41
CA GLU A 113 -20.77 -0.56 4.23
C GLU A 113 -19.28 -0.22 4.38
N ARG A 114 -18.57 -0.20 3.24
CA ARG A 114 -17.13 0.11 3.16
C ARG A 114 -16.91 1.15 2.08
N ILE A 115 -16.01 2.08 2.35
CA ILE A 115 -15.56 3.06 1.36
C ILE A 115 -14.06 3.26 1.47
N ARG A 116 -13.42 3.47 0.34
CA ARG A 116 -11.99 3.76 0.26
C ARG A 116 -11.80 5.24 -0.08
N LEU A 117 -11.12 5.98 0.77
CA LEU A 117 -10.67 7.33 0.42
C LEU A 117 -9.25 7.26 -0.11
N LYS A 118 -8.95 8.12 -1.08
CA LYS A 118 -7.62 8.27 -1.65
C LYS A 118 -7.29 9.75 -1.73
N VAL A 119 -6.12 10.13 -1.24
CA VAL A 119 -5.61 11.49 -1.28
C VAL A 119 -4.26 11.48 -1.98
N LYS A 120 -4.11 12.30 -3.01
CA LYS A 120 -2.81 12.47 -3.68
C LYS A 120 -1.98 13.45 -2.87
N VAL A 121 -0.77 13.06 -2.51
CA VAL A 121 0.15 13.89 -1.73
C VAL A 121 1.55 13.87 -2.32
N ASP A 122 2.27 14.95 -2.06
CA ASP A 122 3.67 15.07 -2.40
C ASP A 122 4.55 14.93 -1.15
N ASP A 123 5.84 14.72 -1.33
CA ASP A 123 6.80 14.49 -0.24
C ASP A 123 6.93 15.70 0.71
N THR A 124 6.82 16.90 0.18
CA THR A 124 7.02 18.17 0.88
C THR A 124 5.78 18.62 1.64
N ALA A 125 4.63 18.58 0.97
CA ALA A 125 3.38 19.07 1.55
C ALA A 125 2.76 18.09 2.55
N GLY A 126 3.03 16.79 2.41
CA GLY A 126 2.50 15.77 3.31
C GLY A 126 0.99 15.59 3.25
N CYS A 127 0.44 14.96 4.28
CA CYS A 127 -0.98 14.67 4.43
C CYS A 127 -1.48 15.12 5.81
N PRO A 128 -2.56 15.92 5.94
CA PRO A 128 -3.09 16.29 7.24
C PRO A 128 -3.41 15.06 8.12
N SER A 129 -3.01 15.09 9.39
CA SER A 129 -3.26 13.99 10.34
C SER A 129 -4.75 13.87 10.68
N VAL A 130 -5.28 12.64 10.63
CA VAL A 130 -6.65 12.29 11.03
C VAL A 130 -6.72 11.67 12.43
N THR A 131 -5.64 11.69 13.20
CA THR A 131 -5.59 11.20 14.59
C THR A 131 -6.63 11.81 15.51
N GLY A 132 -6.97 13.09 15.32
CA GLY A 132 -8.05 13.75 16.07
C GLY A 132 -9.47 13.30 15.66
N ILE A 133 -9.60 12.53 14.59
CA ILE A 133 -10.86 11.99 14.07
C ILE A 133 -10.98 10.51 14.44
N TRP A 134 -9.96 9.71 14.13
CA TRP A 134 -9.84 8.31 14.54
C TRP A 134 -8.52 8.09 15.28
N GLU A 135 -8.59 7.68 16.54
CA GLU A 135 -7.41 7.44 17.37
C GLU A 135 -6.51 6.33 16.83
N THR A 136 -7.10 5.36 16.11
CA THR A 136 -6.37 4.26 15.46
C THR A 136 -5.37 4.75 14.41
N ALA A 137 -5.59 5.94 13.83
CA ALA A 137 -4.71 6.51 12.83
C ALA A 137 -3.29 6.81 13.36
N ASN A 138 -3.11 6.93 14.69
CA ASN A 138 -1.81 7.28 15.27
C ASN A 138 -0.70 6.30 14.85
N TRP A 139 -0.99 5.00 14.93
CA TRP A 139 -0.01 3.97 14.58
C TRP A 139 0.20 3.89 13.07
N MET A 140 -0.89 3.98 12.30
CA MET A 140 -0.85 3.85 10.84
C MET A 140 -0.17 5.05 10.17
N GLU A 141 -0.40 6.28 10.64
CA GLU A 141 0.29 7.48 10.14
C GLU A 141 1.79 7.42 10.44
N ARG A 142 2.18 6.90 11.61
CA ARG A 142 3.59 6.65 11.95
C ARG A 142 4.22 5.59 11.05
N GLU A 143 3.51 4.50 10.75
CA GLU A 143 3.98 3.47 9.82
C GLU A 143 4.20 4.04 8.42
N VAL A 144 3.25 4.82 7.91
CA VAL A 144 3.38 5.48 6.60
C VAL A 144 4.55 6.47 6.60
N TRP A 145 4.72 7.25 7.66
CA TRP A 145 5.87 8.15 7.77
C TRP A 145 7.21 7.38 7.85
N ASP A 146 7.27 6.30 8.63
CA ASP A 146 8.48 5.50 8.80
C ASP A 146 8.91 4.81 7.50
N LEU A 147 7.96 4.15 6.83
CA LEU A 147 8.23 3.33 5.66
C LEU A 147 8.25 4.10 4.34
N MET A 148 7.51 5.20 4.24
CA MET A 148 7.30 5.96 3.00
C MET A 148 7.69 7.44 3.13
N GLY A 149 7.96 7.95 4.33
CA GLY A 149 8.49 9.30 4.53
C GLY A 149 7.51 10.41 4.23
N ILE A 150 6.21 10.15 4.29
CA ILE A 150 5.16 11.15 4.08
C ILE A 150 4.91 11.84 5.43
N PRO A 151 5.13 13.16 5.56
CA PRO A 151 4.87 13.86 6.81
C PRO A 151 3.37 14.01 7.06
N PHE A 152 2.97 13.91 8.34
CA PHE A 152 1.59 14.13 8.79
C PHE A 152 1.50 15.35 9.73
N PRO A 153 1.30 16.57 9.20
CA PRO A 153 1.13 17.75 10.05
C PRO A 153 -0.07 17.59 10.99
N GLY A 154 0.15 17.92 12.27
CA GLY A 154 -0.86 17.79 13.33
C GLY A 154 -0.83 16.45 14.08
N HIS A 155 0.02 15.49 13.69
CA HIS A 155 0.17 14.23 14.41
C HIS A 155 0.88 14.44 15.77
N PRO A 156 0.41 13.84 16.89
CA PRO A 156 0.93 14.09 18.23
C PRO A 156 2.34 13.52 18.52
N ASP A 157 2.68 12.35 17.97
CA ASP A 157 3.99 11.69 18.15
C ASP A 157 4.46 11.01 16.86
N LEU A 158 4.94 11.80 15.89
CA LEU A 158 5.38 11.26 14.60
C LEU A 158 6.85 10.83 14.68
N ARG A 159 7.07 9.57 15.08
CA ARG A 159 8.40 8.94 15.17
C ARG A 159 8.40 7.52 14.62
N ARG A 160 9.59 6.97 14.37
CA ARG A 160 9.80 5.63 13.80
C ARG A 160 9.11 4.58 14.68
N ILE A 161 8.66 3.51 14.05
CA ILE A 161 7.88 2.48 14.72
C ILE A 161 8.24 1.07 14.27
N LEU A 162 8.54 0.87 12.99
CA LEU A 162 8.95 -0.41 12.42
C LEU A 162 10.46 -0.47 12.18
N THR A 163 11.06 0.62 11.70
CA THR A 163 12.51 0.68 11.52
C THR A 163 13.21 1.06 12.82
N TRP A 164 14.47 0.66 12.95
CA TRP A 164 15.29 0.98 14.13
C TRP A 164 15.66 2.47 14.16
N ASP A 165 15.98 3.01 15.34
CA ASP A 165 16.03 4.46 15.59
C ASP A 165 16.99 5.26 14.69
N GLY A 166 18.08 4.65 14.21
CA GLY A 166 19.05 5.32 13.32
C GLY A 166 18.91 4.92 11.84
N PHE A 167 17.87 4.17 11.47
CA PHE A 167 17.64 3.80 10.07
C PHE A 167 17.55 5.06 9.20
N GLN A 168 18.29 5.09 8.09
CA GLN A 168 18.29 6.20 7.15
C GLN A 168 17.46 5.80 5.92
N GLY A 169 16.48 6.63 5.56
CA GLY A 169 15.59 6.39 4.42
C GLY A 169 14.26 5.74 4.77
N HIS A 170 13.57 5.29 3.71
CA HIS A 170 12.18 4.86 3.70
C HIS A 170 12.02 3.61 2.78
N PRO A 171 11.98 2.40 3.36
CA PRO A 171 12.21 1.16 2.63
C PRO A 171 11.12 0.78 1.62
N LEU A 172 9.88 1.24 1.77
CA LEU A 172 8.79 0.89 0.85
C LEU A 172 8.74 1.77 -0.41
N ARG A 173 9.59 2.81 -0.50
CA ARG A 173 9.66 3.62 -1.71
C ARG A 173 10.32 2.85 -2.85
N LYS A 174 9.85 3.09 -4.08
CA LYS A 174 10.31 2.39 -5.29
C LYS A 174 11.75 2.74 -5.71
N ASP A 175 12.31 3.81 -5.16
CA ASP A 175 13.71 4.23 -5.32
C ASP A 175 14.64 3.62 -4.26
N PHE A 176 14.11 2.99 -3.21
CA PHE A 176 14.92 2.34 -2.19
C PHE A 176 15.43 0.97 -2.66
N PRO A 177 16.74 0.66 -2.53
CA PRO A 177 17.29 -0.64 -2.93
C PRO A 177 16.65 -1.79 -2.15
N VAL A 178 16.34 -2.89 -2.85
CA VAL A 178 15.72 -4.09 -2.23
C VAL A 178 16.62 -4.72 -1.18
N GLU A 179 17.93 -4.70 -1.41
CA GLU A 179 18.93 -5.24 -0.47
C GLU A 179 19.15 -4.33 0.75
N GLY A 180 18.52 -3.16 0.78
CA GLY A 180 18.77 -2.11 1.75
C GLY A 180 19.97 -1.25 1.39
N ILE A 181 20.22 -0.25 2.21
CA ILE A 181 21.45 0.52 2.19
C ILE A 181 22.30 0.10 3.39
N ASP A 182 23.61 0.01 3.19
CA ASP A 182 24.53 -0.13 4.32
C ASP A 182 24.49 1.18 5.12
N THR A 183 23.83 1.12 6.26
CA THR A 183 23.68 2.27 7.17
C THR A 183 24.92 2.45 8.06
N GLY A 184 25.93 1.58 7.94
CA GLY A 184 27.10 1.54 8.84
C GLY A 184 26.75 1.08 10.27
N ALA A 185 25.46 0.88 10.55
CA ALA A 185 24.95 0.32 11.79
C ALA A 185 24.65 -1.16 11.56
N ALA A 186 25.70 -1.97 11.50
CA ALA A 186 25.54 -3.41 11.54
C ALA A 186 24.84 -3.78 12.87
N ILE A 187 23.54 -4.13 12.80
CA ILE A 187 22.76 -4.63 13.94
C ILE A 187 23.34 -5.98 14.40
N TYR A 188 23.95 -6.70 13.48
CA TYR A 188 24.69 -7.90 13.79
C TYR A 188 26.12 -7.51 14.14
N PRO A 189 26.62 -7.90 15.32
CA PRO A 189 28.03 -7.76 15.59
C PRO A 189 28.79 -8.55 14.51
N ASP A 190 29.94 -8.02 14.06
CA ASP A 190 30.85 -8.73 13.14
C ASP A 190 31.22 -10.13 13.64
N ARG A 191 31.00 -10.39 14.93
CA ARG A 191 31.16 -11.69 15.59
C ARG A 191 30.01 -11.96 16.53
N PHE A 192 29.34 -13.10 16.36
CA PHE A 192 28.28 -13.57 17.25
C PHE A 192 28.85 -14.26 18.49
N PRO A 193 28.20 -14.21 19.66
CA PRO A 193 28.53 -15.07 20.79
C PRO A 193 28.33 -16.55 20.43
N GLU A 194 28.97 -17.46 21.17
CA GLU A 194 28.83 -18.89 20.93
C GLU A 194 27.36 -19.33 21.08
N GLY A 195 26.79 -19.91 20.02
CA GLY A 195 25.37 -20.26 19.93
C GLY A 195 24.45 -19.19 19.32
N GLY A 196 24.94 -17.97 19.11
CA GLY A 196 24.23 -16.91 18.37
C GLY A 196 24.56 -16.86 16.88
N GLY A 197 23.75 -16.11 16.13
CA GLY A 197 23.98 -15.81 14.72
C GLY A 197 23.44 -16.84 13.72
N PRO A 198 23.82 -16.71 12.42
CA PRO A 198 23.44 -17.63 11.37
C PRO A 198 23.78 -19.09 11.70
N SER A 199 23.12 -20.03 11.02
CA SER A 199 23.32 -21.47 11.22
C SER A 199 24.81 -21.84 11.21
N PRO A 200 25.27 -22.81 12.02
CA PRO A 200 26.67 -23.21 12.11
C PRO A 200 27.39 -23.52 10.78
N GLY A 201 26.66 -23.79 9.70
CA GLY A 201 27.19 -24.04 8.35
C GLY A 201 27.16 -22.85 7.39
N ASP A 202 26.72 -21.67 7.83
CA ASP A 202 26.68 -20.47 7.00
C ASP A 202 28.09 -19.90 6.79
N LYS A 203 28.47 -19.64 5.53
CA LYS A 203 29.78 -19.09 5.14
C LYS A 203 30.02 -17.70 5.74
N ASN A 204 28.96 -17.00 6.13
CA ASN A 204 29.03 -15.66 6.70
C ASN A 204 29.03 -15.67 8.25
N ARG A 205 29.01 -16.85 8.90
CA ARG A 205 29.04 -16.95 10.37
C ARG A 205 30.45 -16.69 10.92
N LYS A 206 30.58 -15.61 11.69
CA LYS A 206 31.79 -15.26 12.45
C LYS A 206 31.44 -15.28 13.94
N VAL A 207 32.18 -16.02 14.76
CA VAL A 207 31.91 -16.18 16.20
C VAL A 207 33.03 -15.52 17.01
N ILE A 208 32.73 -14.97 18.19
CA ILE A 208 33.73 -14.49 19.15
C ILE A 208 34.45 -15.73 19.68
N GLY A 209 35.76 -15.82 19.43
CA GLY A 209 36.62 -16.89 19.93
C GLY A 209 37.00 -16.71 21.39
#